data_AF-A0A3M6XEC1-F1
#
_entry.id   AF-A0A3M6XEC1-F1
#
_cell.length_a   1.000
_cell.length_b   1.000
_cell.length_c   1.000
_cell.angle_alpha   90.00
_cell.angle_beta   90.00
_cell.angle_gamma   90.00
#
_symmetry.space_group_name_H-M   'P 1'
#
loop_
_entity.id
_entity.type
_entity.pdbx_description
1 polymer ?
#
loop_
_entity_poly.entity_id
_entity_poly.type
_entity_poly.pdbx_seq_one_letter_code
_entity_poly.pdbx_strand_id
1 'polypeptide(L)'
;RSREEGRRVKKEDAVANPLARTIVDALRHVGQSRGVGLQIVFEPHKMHPKDWANPGRVRVQIKKDGKPISAKIANKHYLYKLVAEYLKQHPTTEEDSLRFKFQGMPSPKDNKLPTPAIPKGWKMGEILPLHSPALSGGGVSDNMFKDMMAEMGGGGGMPGMPGMPGMGGLPGMGGGGAGPSGGGGNAGGQQKKVKVGKKK
;
A
#
# COMPACT_ATOMS: atom_id res chain seq x y z
N ARG A 1 -0.12 14.73 -2.54
CA ARG A 1 0.03 14.33 -3.97
C ARG A 1 -0.15 15.52 -4.92
N SER A 2 0.68 15.64 -5.96
CA SER A 2 0.54 16.58 -7.09
C SER A 2 -0.50 16.11 -8.12
N ARG A 3 -0.78 16.92 -9.16
CA ARG A 3 -1.65 16.49 -10.27
C ARG A 3 -1.02 15.35 -11.08
N GLU A 4 0.29 15.43 -11.31
CA GLU A 4 1.08 14.39 -11.99
C GLU A 4 1.07 13.08 -11.21
N GLU A 5 1.00 13.17 -9.88
CA GLU A 5 0.89 12.02 -8.98
C GLU A 5 -0.54 11.44 -8.88
N GLY A 6 -1.51 12.00 -9.61
CA GLY A 6 -2.87 11.43 -9.72
C GLY A 6 -3.97 12.24 -9.03
N ARG A 7 -3.66 13.37 -8.38
CA ARG A 7 -4.68 14.25 -7.80
C ARG A 7 -5.62 14.79 -8.88
N ARG A 8 -6.94 14.63 -8.69
CA ARG A 8 -7.98 15.03 -9.65
C ARG A 8 -8.71 16.33 -9.30
N VAL A 9 -8.51 16.85 -8.09
CA VAL A 9 -9.08 18.12 -7.60
C VAL A 9 -8.01 19.19 -7.38
N LYS A 10 -8.43 20.43 -7.11
CA LYS A 10 -7.52 21.51 -6.69
C LYS A 10 -6.87 21.18 -5.35
N LYS A 11 -5.74 21.84 -5.03
CA LYS A 11 -5.03 21.58 -3.77
C LYS A 11 -5.90 21.94 -2.56
N GLU A 12 -6.62 23.06 -2.62
CA GLU A 12 -7.59 23.51 -1.60
C GLU A 12 -8.74 22.53 -1.38
N ASP A 13 -9.08 21.72 -2.39
CA ASP A 13 -10.15 20.71 -2.34
C ASP A 13 -9.65 19.31 -1.95
N ALA A 14 -8.34 19.09 -1.95
CA ALA A 14 -7.81 17.79 -1.62
C ALA A 14 -7.85 17.55 -0.11
N VAL A 15 -8.13 16.30 0.26
CA VAL A 15 -8.04 15.81 1.63
C VAL A 15 -6.80 14.93 1.79
N ALA A 16 -6.27 14.86 3.01
CA ALA A 16 -5.19 13.93 3.34
C ALA A 16 -5.74 12.51 3.50
N ASN A 17 -4.93 11.52 3.12
CA ASN A 17 -5.17 10.08 3.33
C ASN A 17 -6.61 9.57 2.99
N PRO A 18 -7.24 9.94 1.86
CA PRO A 18 -8.56 9.42 1.55
C PRO A 18 -8.51 7.91 1.31
N LEU A 19 -9.30 7.15 2.07
CA LEU A 19 -9.46 5.71 1.88
C LEU A 19 -10.57 5.41 0.87
N ALA A 20 -10.42 4.32 0.12
CA ALA A 20 -11.47 3.92 -0.81
C ALA A 20 -12.81 3.63 -0.11
N ARG A 21 -12.77 3.14 1.14
CA ARG A 21 -13.97 2.92 1.98
C ARG A 21 -14.69 4.24 2.31
N THR A 22 -13.97 5.28 2.68
CA THR A 22 -14.56 6.60 2.99
C THR A 22 -15.09 7.28 1.73
N ILE A 23 -14.47 7.04 0.56
CA ILE A 23 -15.01 7.48 -0.74
C ILE A 23 -16.35 6.81 -1.07
N VAL A 24 -16.55 5.52 -0.73
CA VAL A 24 -17.86 4.87 -0.92
C VAL A 24 -18.93 5.55 -0.07
N ASP A 25 -18.61 5.90 1.17
CA ASP A 25 -19.54 6.60 2.06
C ASP A 25 -19.89 7.99 1.53
N ALA A 26 -18.89 8.73 1.04
CA ALA A 26 -19.08 10.00 0.36
C ALA A 26 -20.00 9.88 -0.86
N LEU A 27 -19.82 8.87 -1.70
CA LEU A 27 -20.67 8.64 -2.86
C LEU A 27 -22.10 8.28 -2.47
N ARG A 28 -22.29 7.47 -1.43
CA ARG A 28 -23.63 7.16 -0.88
C ARG A 28 -24.33 8.42 -0.40
N HIS A 29 -23.63 9.25 0.38
CA HIS A 29 -24.14 10.52 0.87
C HIS A 29 -24.49 11.47 -0.29
N VAL A 30 -23.62 11.60 -1.29
CA VAL A 30 -23.88 12.44 -2.48
C VAL A 30 -25.09 11.93 -3.26
N GLY A 31 -25.23 10.62 -3.44
CA GLY A 31 -26.40 10.03 -4.08
C GLY A 31 -27.69 10.36 -3.31
N GLN A 32 -27.68 10.19 -1.99
CA GLN A 32 -28.82 10.49 -1.12
C GLN A 32 -29.17 11.99 -1.12
N SER A 33 -28.21 12.87 -0.85
CA SER A 33 -28.43 14.32 -0.74
C SER A 33 -28.87 14.96 -2.06
N ARG A 34 -28.47 14.36 -3.20
CA ARG A 34 -28.91 14.81 -4.52
C ARG A 34 -30.16 14.07 -5.01
N GLY A 35 -30.64 13.03 -4.32
CA GLY A 35 -31.73 12.19 -4.80
C GLY A 35 -31.40 11.51 -6.13
N VAL A 36 -30.20 10.92 -6.22
CA VAL A 36 -29.68 10.20 -7.39
C VAL A 36 -29.24 8.80 -6.95
N GLY A 37 -29.84 7.76 -7.53
CA GLY A 37 -29.44 6.38 -7.30
C GLY A 37 -28.10 6.05 -7.97
N LEU A 38 -26.98 6.33 -7.28
CA LEU A 38 -25.65 6.01 -7.78
C LEU A 38 -25.36 4.51 -7.64
N GLN A 39 -25.08 3.84 -8.77
CA GLN A 39 -24.55 2.48 -8.76
C GLN A 39 -23.07 2.52 -8.39
N ILE A 40 -22.71 1.98 -7.23
CA ILE A 40 -21.35 2.03 -6.67
C ILE A 40 -20.82 0.60 -6.52
N VAL A 41 -19.62 0.35 -7.03
CA VAL A 41 -18.91 -0.93 -6.85
C VAL A 41 -17.58 -0.65 -6.16
N PHE A 42 -17.31 -1.37 -5.08
CA PHE A 42 -16.08 -1.28 -4.33
C PHE A 42 -15.19 -2.50 -4.60
N GLU A 43 -13.97 -2.25 -5.08
CA GLU A 43 -12.97 -3.27 -5.42
C GLU A 43 -11.76 -3.08 -4.51
N PRO A 44 -11.76 -3.69 -3.30
CA PRO A 44 -10.76 -3.43 -2.28
C PRO A 44 -9.33 -3.85 -2.68
N HIS A 45 -9.20 -4.89 -3.50
CA HIS A 45 -7.90 -5.44 -3.90
C HIS A 45 -7.19 -4.68 -5.03
N LYS A 46 -7.83 -3.66 -5.63
CA LYS A 46 -7.26 -2.93 -6.77
C LYS A 46 -6.43 -1.74 -6.29
N MET A 47 -5.23 -1.59 -6.83
CA MET A 47 -4.30 -0.51 -6.47
C MET A 47 -4.07 0.46 -7.62
N HIS A 48 -3.77 1.71 -7.29
CA HIS A 48 -3.30 2.69 -8.26
C HIS A 48 -1.76 2.67 -8.31
N PRO A 49 -1.10 2.65 -9.48
CA PRO A 49 0.37 2.56 -9.56
C PRO A 49 1.12 3.69 -8.82
N LYS A 50 0.51 4.87 -8.71
CA LYS A 50 1.08 6.04 -8.01
C LYS A 50 0.67 6.15 -6.53
N ASP A 51 -0.17 5.22 -6.06
CA ASP A 51 -0.65 5.15 -4.67
C ASP A 51 -0.81 3.68 -4.24
N TRP A 52 0.24 2.90 -4.48
CA TRP A 52 0.21 1.44 -4.33
C TRP A 52 -0.06 1.00 -2.88
N ALA A 53 0.32 1.81 -1.89
CA ALA A 53 0.15 1.49 -0.48
C ALA A 53 -1.29 1.70 0.02
N ASN A 54 -2.15 2.38 -0.74
CA ASN A 54 -3.55 2.63 -0.38
C ASN A 54 -4.48 1.85 -1.34
N PRO A 55 -4.66 0.53 -1.11
CA PRO A 55 -5.51 -0.28 -1.96
C PRO A 55 -7.00 0.10 -1.85
N GLY A 56 -7.69 -0.09 -2.97
CA GLY A 56 -9.11 0.12 -3.14
C GLY A 56 -9.42 0.94 -4.39
N ARG A 57 -10.36 0.45 -5.20
CA ARG A 57 -10.92 1.19 -6.33
C ARG A 57 -12.43 1.27 -6.18
N VAL A 58 -12.97 2.46 -6.39
CA VAL A 58 -14.42 2.67 -6.41
C VAL A 58 -14.85 2.98 -7.83
N ARG A 59 -15.77 2.18 -8.36
CA ARG A 59 -16.44 2.44 -9.63
C ARG A 59 -17.81 3.02 -9.33
N VAL A 60 -18.20 4.01 -10.11
CA VAL A 60 -19.52 4.64 -9.99
C VAL A 60 -20.05 4.95 -11.38
N GLN A 61 -21.32 4.61 -11.63
CA GLN A 61 -21.99 4.99 -12.86
C GLN A 61 -22.51 6.42 -12.72
N ILE A 62 -22.04 7.31 -13.60
CA ILE A 62 -22.55 8.69 -13.71
C ILE A 62 -23.05 9.02 -15.10
N LYS A 63 -22.79 8.14 -16.07
CA LYS A 63 -23.24 8.24 -17.44
C LYS A 63 -23.77 6.89 -17.90
N LYS A 64 -24.82 6.92 -18.72
CA LYS A 64 -25.38 5.78 -19.43
C LYS A 64 -25.59 6.22 -20.88
N ASP A 65 -25.13 5.41 -21.83
CA ASP A 65 -25.24 5.70 -23.28
C ASP A 65 -24.68 7.09 -23.66
N GLY A 66 -23.53 7.46 -23.06
CA GLY A 66 -22.86 8.74 -23.27
C GLY A 66 -23.46 9.94 -22.52
N LYS A 67 -24.68 9.83 -22.01
CA LYS A 67 -25.42 10.92 -21.34
C LYS A 67 -25.31 10.82 -19.81
N PRO A 68 -25.30 11.94 -19.06
CA PRO A 68 -25.36 11.91 -17.60
C PRO A 68 -26.63 11.21 -17.11
N ILE A 69 -26.53 10.37 -16.08
CA ILE A 69 -27.71 9.70 -15.49
C ILE A 69 -28.62 10.68 -14.73
N SER A 70 -28.09 11.85 -14.36
CA SER A 70 -28.84 12.92 -13.70
C SER A 70 -28.17 14.27 -13.98
N ALA A 71 -28.97 15.30 -14.23
CA ALA A 71 -28.47 16.68 -14.37
C ALA A 71 -27.81 17.19 -13.08
N LYS A 72 -28.20 16.63 -11.92
CA LYS A 72 -27.62 16.96 -10.61
C LYS A 72 -26.18 16.49 -10.46
N ILE A 73 -25.71 15.56 -11.31
CA ILE A 73 -24.32 15.10 -11.37
C ILE A 73 -23.89 15.09 -12.84
N ALA A 74 -23.68 16.29 -13.40
CA ALA A 74 -23.47 16.48 -14.83
C ALA A 74 -22.21 15.77 -15.38
N ASN A 75 -21.13 15.69 -14.59
CA ASN A 75 -19.87 15.11 -15.04
C ASN A 75 -18.99 14.61 -13.89
N LYS A 76 -17.91 13.91 -14.27
CA LYS A 76 -16.96 13.29 -13.34
C LYS A 76 -16.21 14.31 -12.48
N HIS A 77 -15.88 15.47 -13.04
CA HIS A 77 -15.15 16.51 -12.30
C HIS A 77 -16.04 17.11 -11.20
N TYR A 78 -17.31 17.37 -11.50
CA TYR A 78 -18.27 17.86 -10.51
C TYR A 78 -18.49 16.83 -9.39
N LEU A 79 -18.60 15.54 -9.73
CA LEU A 79 -18.66 14.49 -8.71
C LEU A 79 -17.43 14.51 -7.78
N TYR A 80 -16.22 14.70 -8.31
CA TYR A 80 -15.03 14.80 -7.48
C TYR A 80 -15.10 15.96 -6.47
N LYS A 81 -15.67 17.11 -6.85
CA LYS A 81 -15.85 18.24 -5.92
C LYS A 81 -16.81 17.89 -4.79
N LEU A 82 -17.94 17.25 -5.11
CA LEU A 82 -18.93 16.83 -4.10
C LEU A 82 -18.35 15.80 -3.12
N VAL A 83 -17.58 14.85 -3.63
CA VAL A 83 -16.87 13.87 -2.79
C VAL A 83 -15.82 14.56 -1.90
N ALA A 84 -15.05 15.48 -2.47
CA ALA A 84 -14.05 16.24 -1.72
C ALA A 84 -14.68 17.08 -0.60
N GLU A 85 -15.81 17.75 -0.87
CA GLU A 85 -16.56 18.52 0.12
C GLU A 85 -17.00 17.63 1.30
N TYR A 86 -17.57 16.46 1.02
CA TYR A 86 -17.95 15.51 2.06
C TYR A 86 -16.75 15.05 2.89
N LEU A 87 -15.65 14.67 2.23
CA LEU A 87 -14.45 14.16 2.91
C LEU A 87 -13.71 15.24 3.72
N LYS A 88 -13.87 16.53 3.40
CA LYS A 88 -13.37 17.63 4.25
C LYS A 88 -14.13 17.71 5.57
N GLN A 89 -15.44 17.50 5.52
CA GLN A 89 -16.30 17.49 6.71
C GLN A 89 -16.17 16.18 7.50
N HIS A 90 -15.67 15.12 6.86
CA HIS A 90 -15.44 13.80 7.46
C HIS A 90 -13.99 13.38 7.19
N PRO A 91 -12.99 14.04 7.81
CA PRO A 91 -11.59 13.68 7.64
C PRO A 91 -11.36 12.21 7.98
N THR A 92 -10.50 11.54 7.21
CA THR A 92 -10.15 10.14 7.47
C THR A 92 -9.38 10.04 8.79
N THR A 93 -9.83 9.13 9.66
CA THR A 93 -9.17 8.82 10.94
C THR A 93 -8.51 7.44 10.90
N GLU A 94 -7.72 7.12 11.93
CA GLU A 94 -7.10 5.80 12.06
C GLU A 94 -8.14 4.68 12.13
N GLU A 95 -9.28 4.94 12.77
CA GLU A 95 -10.40 3.99 12.88
C GLU A 95 -10.98 3.60 11.51
N ASP A 96 -10.97 4.52 10.54
CA ASP A 96 -11.48 4.25 9.20
C ASP A 96 -10.71 3.13 8.49
N SER A 97 -9.44 2.95 8.85
CA SER A 97 -8.59 1.91 8.30
C SER A 97 -9.03 0.49 8.72
N LEU A 98 -9.73 0.39 9.84
CA LEU A 98 -10.28 -0.86 10.39
C LEU A 98 -11.67 -1.20 9.83
N ARG A 99 -12.37 -0.21 9.26
CA ARG A 99 -13.77 -0.36 8.83
C ARG A 99 -13.98 -1.35 7.69
N PHE A 100 -12.94 -1.63 6.91
CA PHE A 100 -12.98 -2.69 5.91
C PHE A 100 -11.94 -3.77 6.22
N LYS A 101 -12.43 -4.99 6.39
CA LYS A 101 -11.63 -6.20 6.54
C LYS A 101 -12.13 -7.28 5.60
N PHE A 102 -11.21 -8.05 5.04
CA PHE A 102 -11.57 -9.28 4.36
C PHE A 102 -12.03 -10.33 5.36
N GLN A 103 -12.95 -11.19 4.93
CA GLN A 103 -13.39 -12.32 5.74
C GLN A 103 -12.18 -13.22 6.06
N GLY A 104 -11.99 -13.55 7.33
CA GLY A 104 -10.86 -14.36 7.79
C GLY A 104 -9.56 -13.61 8.08
N MET A 105 -9.48 -12.28 7.89
CA MET A 105 -8.33 -11.53 8.40
C MET A 105 -8.36 -11.43 9.92
N PRO A 106 -7.22 -11.65 10.61
CA PRO A 106 -7.13 -11.41 12.03
C PRO A 106 -7.33 -9.92 12.31
N SER A 107 -8.14 -9.60 13.32
CA SER A 107 -8.20 -8.23 13.84
C SER A 107 -6.84 -7.88 14.46
N PRO A 108 -6.33 -6.64 14.31
CA PRO A 108 -5.15 -6.21 15.03
C PRO A 108 -5.32 -6.41 16.52
N LYS A 109 -4.28 -6.93 17.18
CA LYS A 109 -4.21 -6.93 18.64
C LYS A 109 -4.30 -5.47 19.11
N ASP A 110 -5.12 -5.20 20.11
CA ASP A 110 -5.39 -3.87 20.68
C ASP A 110 -6.14 -2.87 19.78
N ASN A 111 -6.72 -3.31 18.66
CA ASN A 111 -7.48 -2.44 17.74
C ASN A 111 -6.67 -1.23 17.24
N LYS A 112 -5.34 -1.29 17.34
CA LYS A 112 -4.41 -0.27 16.86
C LYS A 112 -3.68 -0.81 15.64
N LEU A 113 -3.67 -0.02 14.59
CA LEU A 113 -2.87 -0.31 13.41
C LEU A 113 -1.43 0.12 13.68
N PRO A 114 -0.42 -0.67 13.29
CA PRO A 114 0.94 -0.17 13.25
C PRO A 114 0.98 0.98 12.25
N THR A 115 1.47 2.14 12.67
CA THR A 115 1.78 3.21 11.73
C THR A 115 2.86 2.70 10.80
N PRO A 116 2.68 2.81 9.47
CA PRO A 116 3.68 2.31 8.53
C PRO A 116 4.98 3.07 8.75
N ALA A 117 6.08 2.36 8.98
CA ALA A 117 7.41 2.97 9.02
C ALA A 117 7.80 3.37 7.58
N ILE A 118 7.43 4.58 7.16
CA ILE A 118 7.68 5.07 5.81
C ILE A 118 9.19 5.40 5.69
N PRO A 119 9.97 4.69 4.85
CA PRO A 119 11.37 5.04 4.66
C PRO A 119 11.49 6.46 4.09
N LYS A 120 12.51 7.20 4.51
CA LYS A 120 12.72 8.58 4.02
C LYS A 120 12.75 8.60 2.49
N GLY A 121 11.94 9.46 1.89
CA GLY A 121 11.80 9.60 0.43
C GLY A 121 10.69 8.77 -0.21
N TRP A 122 10.11 7.80 0.50
CA TRP A 122 8.93 7.07 0.02
C TRP A 122 7.69 7.94 0.24
N LYS A 123 6.94 8.17 -0.84
CA LYS A 123 5.71 8.97 -0.76
C LYS A 123 4.52 8.05 -0.50
N MET A 124 4.14 7.86 0.76
CA MET A 124 2.96 7.07 1.18
C MET A 124 2.07 7.89 2.12
N GLY A 125 0.81 7.47 2.25
CA GLY A 125 -0.09 8.01 3.26
C GLY A 125 0.24 7.47 4.65
N GLU A 126 -0.08 8.24 5.68
CA GLU A 126 0.12 7.83 7.09
C GLU A 126 -0.99 6.87 7.55
N ILE A 127 -2.20 7.08 7.03
CA ILE A 127 -3.38 6.26 7.32
C ILE A 127 -3.63 5.36 6.11
N LEU A 128 -3.52 4.04 6.30
CA LEU A 128 -3.65 3.03 5.26
C LEU A 128 -4.64 1.94 5.71
N PRO A 129 -5.42 1.36 4.78
CA PRO A 129 -6.38 0.33 5.15
C PRO A 129 -5.68 -0.95 5.61
N LEU A 130 -6.34 -1.75 6.45
CA LEU A 130 -5.79 -2.99 7.02
C LEU A 130 -5.09 -3.94 6.03
N HIS A 131 -5.62 -4.02 4.82
CA HIS A 131 -5.14 -4.89 3.75
C HIS A 131 -4.08 -4.22 2.84
N SER A 132 -3.50 -3.11 3.30
CA SER A 132 -2.41 -2.44 2.60
C SER A 132 -1.20 -3.38 2.49
N PRO A 133 -0.60 -3.52 1.30
CA PRO A 133 0.66 -4.25 1.15
C PRO A 133 1.79 -3.67 2.01
N ALA A 134 1.73 -2.38 2.36
CA ALA A 134 2.72 -1.74 3.23
C ALA A 134 2.56 -2.11 4.71
N LEU A 135 1.36 -2.57 5.13
CA LEU A 135 1.08 -2.99 6.50
C LEU A 135 1.18 -4.51 6.66
N SER A 136 0.65 -5.27 5.71
CA SER A 136 0.56 -6.74 5.80
C SER A 136 1.83 -7.48 5.34
N GLY A 137 2.95 -6.78 5.13
CA GLY A 137 4.26 -7.42 4.88
C GLY A 137 4.60 -7.70 3.41
N GLY A 138 4.26 -6.80 2.47
CA GLY A 138 4.65 -6.89 1.06
C GLY A 138 6.14 -6.66 0.75
N GLY A 139 7.04 -6.92 1.70
CA GLY A 139 8.47 -6.69 1.63
C GLY A 139 9.05 -6.49 3.02
N VAL A 140 9.64 -7.56 3.57
CA VAL A 140 10.44 -7.62 4.82
C VAL A 140 9.93 -6.70 5.93
N SER A 141 8.91 -7.14 6.68
CA SER A 141 8.54 -6.45 7.92
C SER A 141 9.30 -7.04 9.11
N ASP A 142 9.75 -6.14 9.98
CA ASP A 142 10.30 -6.41 11.32
C ASP A 142 9.37 -7.31 12.16
N ASN A 143 8.09 -7.42 11.81
CA ASN A 143 7.14 -8.29 12.49
C ASN A 143 7.42 -9.77 12.25
N MET A 144 8.01 -10.18 11.12
CA MET A 144 8.36 -11.58 10.90
C MET A 144 9.62 -11.96 11.68
N PHE A 145 10.60 -11.05 11.77
CA PHE A 145 11.78 -11.21 12.62
C PHE A 145 11.42 -11.18 14.10
N LYS A 146 10.49 -10.30 14.51
CA LYS A 146 10.03 -10.17 15.89
C LYS A 146 9.08 -11.28 16.32
N ASP A 147 8.18 -11.75 15.45
CA ASP A 147 7.37 -12.93 15.73
C ASP A 147 8.24 -14.20 15.72
N MET A 148 9.24 -14.31 14.83
CA MET A 148 10.21 -15.41 14.87
C MET A 148 11.13 -15.34 16.09
N MET A 149 11.53 -14.15 16.56
CA MET A 149 12.27 -13.98 17.82
C MET A 149 11.38 -14.24 19.05
N ALA A 150 10.10 -13.87 18.99
CA ALA A 150 9.15 -14.10 20.07
C ALA A 150 8.74 -15.58 20.13
N GLU A 151 8.69 -16.26 18.99
CA GLU A 151 8.45 -17.71 18.89
C GLU A 151 9.70 -18.49 19.27
N MET A 152 10.90 -18.04 18.87
CA MET A 152 12.18 -18.64 19.24
C MET A 152 12.63 -18.29 20.67
N GLY A 153 12.13 -17.19 21.23
CA GLY A 153 12.35 -16.77 22.63
C GLY A 153 11.22 -17.20 23.58
N GLY A 154 10.09 -17.67 23.06
CA GLY A 154 8.87 -17.97 23.83
C GLY A 154 8.45 -19.44 23.83
N GLY A 155 9.08 -20.31 23.04
CA GLY A 155 8.72 -21.72 22.91
C GLY A 155 9.92 -22.68 22.96
N GLY A 156 10.25 -23.16 24.16
CA GLY A 156 11.15 -24.29 24.39
C GLY A 156 12.62 -23.86 24.60
N GLY A 157 13.21 -23.95 25.79
CA GLY A 157 13.10 -25.12 26.64
C GLY A 157 13.36 -26.37 25.79
N MET A 158 14.55 -26.49 25.18
CA MET A 158 14.95 -27.66 24.42
C MET A 158 15.00 -28.87 25.38
N PRO A 159 14.05 -29.81 25.32
CA PRO A 159 14.10 -31.01 26.14
C PRO A 159 14.83 -32.07 25.31
N GLY A 160 16.09 -32.33 25.66
CA GLY A 160 16.78 -33.54 25.18
C GLY A 160 18.03 -33.34 24.36
N MET A 161 19.01 -32.56 24.85
CA MET A 161 20.41 -32.85 24.53
C MET A 161 21.02 -33.56 25.75
N PRO A 162 21.17 -34.91 25.73
CA PRO A 162 21.89 -35.64 26.75
C PRO A 162 23.35 -35.20 26.75
N GLY A 163 23.93 -35.15 27.94
CA GLY A 163 25.20 -34.48 28.22
C GLY A 163 26.34 -34.74 27.25
N MET A 164 27.08 -33.67 26.96
CA MET A 164 28.45 -33.77 26.49
C MET A 164 29.36 -33.06 27.49
N PRO A 165 29.90 -33.78 28.49
CA PRO A 165 30.98 -33.30 29.33
C PRO A 165 32.30 -33.46 28.58
N GLY A 166 33.03 -32.36 28.37
CA GLY A 166 34.40 -32.43 27.89
C GLY A 166 34.73 -31.43 26.79
N MET A 167 34.78 -30.14 27.12
CA MET A 167 35.56 -29.19 26.31
C MET A 167 36.89 -28.93 27.03
N GLY A 168 37.75 -29.94 26.98
CA GLY A 168 39.13 -29.88 27.45
C GLY A 168 40.06 -30.36 26.35
N GLY A 169 40.91 -29.46 25.86
CA GLY A 169 42.21 -29.82 25.28
C GLY A 169 42.31 -29.99 23.76
N LEU A 170 43.06 -29.05 23.17
CA LEU A 170 44.18 -29.30 22.23
C LEU A 170 43.88 -29.49 20.72
N PRO A 171 44.88 -29.37 19.81
CA PRO A 171 45.12 -28.19 18.98
C PRO A 171 45.35 -28.51 17.48
N GLY A 172 45.49 -27.48 16.63
CA GLY A 172 46.35 -27.52 15.44
C GLY A 172 46.04 -28.49 14.29
N MET A 173 45.44 -27.97 13.22
CA MET A 173 45.64 -28.38 11.81
C MET A 173 45.23 -27.16 10.98
N GLY A 174 46.07 -26.44 10.23
CA GLY A 174 47.31 -26.82 9.56
C GLY A 174 47.05 -26.96 8.06
N GLY A 175 47.51 -25.99 7.27
CA GLY A 175 47.59 -26.03 5.79
C GLY A 175 46.36 -25.47 5.08
N GLY A 176 46.43 -24.47 4.21
CA GLY A 176 47.48 -24.15 3.24
C GLY A 176 47.04 -24.65 1.86
N GLY A 177 46.61 -23.74 0.99
CA GLY A 177 46.15 -24.08 -0.35
C GLY A 177 45.75 -22.85 -1.17
N ALA A 178 46.75 -22.15 -1.69
CA ALA A 178 46.60 -21.14 -2.72
C ALA A 178 46.44 -21.80 -4.11
N GLY A 179 45.64 -21.21 -4.99
CA GLY A 179 45.73 -21.46 -6.44
C GLY A 179 44.51 -21.02 -7.25
N PRO A 180 44.68 -20.51 -8.48
CA PRO A 180 44.08 -19.24 -8.89
C PRO A 180 43.23 -19.31 -10.18
N SER A 181 42.93 -18.13 -10.74
CA SER A 181 42.37 -17.78 -12.07
C SER A 181 40.86 -17.47 -12.07
N GLY A 182 40.36 -16.42 -12.72
CA GLY A 182 40.97 -15.46 -13.63
C GLY A 182 40.10 -15.27 -14.87
N GLY A 183 39.67 -14.03 -15.14
CA GLY A 183 39.06 -13.59 -16.40
C GLY A 183 37.53 -13.73 -16.44
N GLY A 184 36.77 -12.83 -17.06
CA GLY A 184 37.06 -11.68 -17.91
C GLY A 184 35.71 -11.04 -18.29
N GLY A 185 35.77 -9.80 -18.80
CA GLY A 185 34.65 -8.87 -18.84
C GLY A 185 33.45 -9.23 -19.71
N ASN A 186 32.39 -8.44 -19.56
CA ASN A 186 31.68 -7.96 -20.74
C ASN A 186 31.14 -6.54 -20.52
N ALA A 187 31.49 -5.68 -21.46
CA ALA A 187 31.04 -4.31 -21.62
C ALA A 187 30.04 -4.25 -22.78
N GLY A 188 29.10 -3.31 -22.71
CA GLY A 188 28.27 -2.91 -23.86
C GLY A 188 26.78 -3.19 -23.65
N GLY A 189 25.87 -2.27 -23.90
CA GLY A 189 26.03 -0.95 -24.52
C GLY A 189 24.81 -0.07 -24.30
N GLN A 190 25.09 1.23 -24.24
CA GLN A 190 24.12 2.29 -24.37
C GLN A 190 23.54 2.29 -25.79
N GLN A 191 22.22 2.40 -25.91
CA GLN A 191 21.59 2.90 -27.13
C GLN A 191 20.81 4.17 -26.84
N LYS A 192 21.38 5.29 -27.30
CA LYS A 192 20.72 6.59 -27.49
C LYS A 192 19.57 6.43 -28.49
N LYS A 193 18.36 6.88 -28.14
CA LYS A 193 17.34 7.22 -29.14
C LYS A 193 17.37 8.71 -29.44
N VAL A 194 17.64 8.99 -30.71
CA VAL A 194 17.77 10.30 -31.34
C VAL A 194 16.37 10.88 -31.60
N LYS A 195 16.22 12.17 -31.28
CA LYS A 195 15.10 13.02 -31.73
C LYS A 195 15.16 13.16 -33.25
N VAL A 196 14.06 12.90 -33.95
CA VAL A 196 13.84 13.43 -35.30
C VAL A 196 12.67 14.39 -35.23
N GLY A 197 12.95 15.64 -35.58
CA GLY A 197 11.96 16.67 -35.83
C GLY A 197 11.75 16.88 -37.33
N LYS A 198 10.48 17.13 -37.66
CA LYS A 198 9.96 18.19 -38.55
C LYS A 198 9.83 17.94 -40.06
N LYS A 199 8.77 18.60 -40.55
CA LYS A 199 8.34 19.00 -41.91
C LYS A 199 7.32 18.02 -42.51
N LYS A 200 6.22 18.48 -43.12
CA LYS A 200 5.87 19.81 -43.64
C LYS A 200 4.35 19.94 -43.62
#